data_AF-A0A957NBQ9-F1
#
_entry.id   AF-A0A957NBQ9-F1
#
_cell.length_a   1.000
_cell.length_b   1.000
_cell.length_c   1.000
_cell.angle_alpha   90.00
_cell.angle_beta   90.00
_cell.angle_gamma   90.00
#
_symmetry.space_group_name_H-M   'P 1'
#
loop_
_entity.id
_entity.type
_entity.pdbx_description
1 polymer ?
#
loop_
_entity_poly.entity_id
_entity_poly.type
_entity_poly.pdbx_seq_one_letter_code
_entity_poly.pdbx_strand_id
1 'polypeptide(L)'
;MEIIRTHAFARAGLIGNPSDGYNGKTISIIIRDYAARVVLYEWPTVEIVWSQDEHSRFDSVNDLVKDVRLHGYYGGIRLVKATIKRFVEACEKKGYPLHDRTFSIRYESNIPRQVGMAGSSAI
;
A
#
# COMPACT_ATOMS: atom_id res chain seq x y z
N MET A 1 -24.23 4.56 3.34
CA MET A 1 -22.85 5.06 3.33
C MET A 1 -22.04 4.24 4.31
N GLU A 2 -21.55 3.12 3.82
CA GLU A 2 -20.68 2.20 4.56
C GLU A 2 -19.25 2.76 4.63
N ILE A 3 -18.58 2.63 5.78
CA ILE A 3 -17.19 3.04 5.96
C ILE A 3 -16.42 1.87 6.57
N ILE A 4 -15.37 1.43 5.89
CA ILE A 4 -14.48 0.38 6.37
C ILE A 4 -13.13 1.00 6.73
N ARG A 5 -12.66 0.76 7.95
CA ARG A 5 -11.35 1.19 8.42
C ARG A 5 -10.53 -0.03 8.81
N THR A 6 -9.35 -0.15 8.21
CA THR A 6 -8.42 -1.23 8.52
C THR A 6 -6.99 -0.73 8.56
N HIS A 7 -6.09 -1.53 9.11
CA HIS A 7 -4.67 -1.25 9.16
C HIS A 7 -3.85 -2.53 9.06
N ALA A 8 -2.62 -2.39 8.57
CA ALA A 8 -1.60 -3.42 8.61
C ALA A 8 -0.35 -2.85 9.27
N PHE A 9 0.17 -3.53 10.28
CA PHE A 9 1.39 -3.12 10.97
C PHE A 9 2.63 -3.33 10.10
N ALA A 10 3.66 -2.55 10.37
CA ALA A 10 4.99 -2.78 9.82
C ALA A 10 5.53 -4.15 10.25
N ARG A 11 6.42 -4.70 9.43
CA ARG A 11 7.16 -5.91 9.76
C ARG A 11 8.62 -5.79 9.36
N ALA A 12 9.50 -6.42 10.13
CA ALA A 12 10.91 -6.55 9.82
C ALA A 12 11.32 -8.02 9.77
N GLY A 13 12.20 -8.38 8.84
CA GLY A 13 12.80 -9.70 8.79
C GLY A 13 13.77 -9.88 9.96
N LEU A 14 13.60 -10.96 10.74
CA LEU A 14 14.50 -11.31 11.83
C LEU A 14 15.62 -12.24 11.34
N ILE A 15 15.25 -13.32 10.63
CA ILE A 15 16.19 -14.28 10.05
C ILE A 15 15.59 -14.98 8.84
N GLY A 16 16.45 -15.40 7.91
CA GLY A 16 16.09 -16.17 6.72
C GLY A 16 16.10 -15.37 5.42
N ASN A 17 16.51 -14.10 5.42
CA ASN A 17 16.79 -13.38 4.17
C ASN A 17 18.25 -13.62 3.78
N PRO A 18 18.58 -13.93 2.51
CA PRO A 18 17.72 -13.96 1.33
C PRO A 18 17.13 -15.36 1.01
N SER A 19 17.21 -16.33 1.94
CA SER A 19 16.79 -17.71 1.65
C SER A 19 15.29 -17.85 1.38
N ASP A 20 14.45 -16.91 1.83
CA ASP A 20 13.05 -16.77 1.41
C ASP A 20 12.87 -16.69 -0.10
N GLY A 21 13.78 -16.04 -0.81
CA GLY A 21 13.78 -16.01 -2.28
C GLY A 21 14.05 -17.36 -2.94
N TYR A 22 14.49 -18.36 -2.17
CA TYR A 22 14.88 -19.69 -2.62
C TYR A 22 14.11 -20.82 -1.91
N ASN A 23 12.85 -20.56 -1.52
CA ASN A 23 11.98 -21.49 -0.78
C ASN A 23 12.45 -21.82 0.65
N GLY A 24 13.38 -21.05 1.20
CA GLY A 24 13.77 -21.10 2.60
C GLY A 24 12.67 -20.57 3.53
N LYS A 25 12.77 -20.93 4.81
CA LYS A 25 11.86 -20.41 5.85
C LYS A 25 12.40 -19.10 6.41
N THR A 26 11.51 -18.16 6.72
CA THR A 26 11.84 -16.91 7.40
C THR A 26 11.09 -16.75 8.71
N ILE A 27 11.67 -15.95 9.59
CA ILE A 27 10.98 -15.40 10.76
C ILE A 27 10.96 -13.88 10.58
N SER A 28 9.79 -13.28 10.77
CA SER A 28 9.62 -11.83 10.78
C SER A 28 8.87 -11.41 12.03
N ILE A 29 9.11 -10.17 12.45
CA ILE A 29 8.49 -9.56 13.63
C ILE A 29 7.61 -8.40 13.19
N ILE A 30 6.48 -8.23 13.89
CA ILE A 30 5.59 -7.09 13.73
C ILE A 30 6.08 -5.95 14.61
N ILE A 31 6.11 -4.73 14.07
CA ILE A 31 6.44 -3.51 14.82
C ILE A 31 5.16 -2.69 14.92
N ARG A 32 4.54 -2.68 16.10
CA ARG A 32 3.18 -2.16 16.31
C ARG A 32 3.08 -0.64 16.29
N ASP A 33 4.19 0.05 16.49
CA ASP A 33 4.27 1.52 16.50
C ASP A 33 4.05 2.12 15.10
N TYR A 34 4.24 1.31 14.05
CA TYR A 34 4.12 1.73 12.66
C TYR A 34 3.07 0.89 11.92
N ALA A 35 2.24 1.54 11.11
CA ALA A 35 1.18 0.91 10.34
C ALA A 35 0.85 1.69 9.07
N ALA A 36 0.42 0.96 8.04
CA ALA A 36 -0.37 1.51 6.95
C ALA A 36 -1.85 1.41 7.34
N ARG A 37 -2.60 2.49 7.15
CA ARG A 37 -4.05 2.53 7.42
C ARG A 37 -4.78 2.80 6.13
N VAL A 38 -5.92 2.14 5.96
CA VAL A 38 -6.78 2.26 4.79
C VAL A 38 -8.20 2.56 5.25
N VAL A 39 -8.83 3.51 4.57
CA VAL A 39 -10.25 3.80 4.72
C VAL A 39 -10.94 3.65 3.38
N LEU A 40 -11.98 2.82 3.33
CA LEU A 40 -12.89 2.73 2.20
C LEU A 40 -14.23 3.37 2.54
N TYR A 41 -14.78 4.09 1.57
CA TYR A 41 -16.13 4.62 1.61
C TYR A 41 -16.90 4.09 0.43
N GLU A 42 -18.17 3.74 0.65
CA GLU A 42 -19.12 3.66 -0.45
C GLU A 42 -19.17 5.00 -1.21
N TRP A 43 -19.01 4.95 -2.53
CA TRP A 43 -18.80 6.14 -3.36
C TRP A 43 -19.41 5.96 -4.75
N PRO A 44 -19.82 7.03 -5.47
CA PRO A 44 -20.46 6.88 -6.79
C PRO A 44 -19.55 6.34 -7.90
N THR A 45 -18.23 6.40 -7.71
CA THR A 45 -17.23 5.93 -8.67
C THR A 45 -16.09 5.24 -7.93
N VAL A 46 -15.26 4.47 -8.65
CA VAL A 46 -14.01 3.94 -8.07
C VAL A 46 -12.97 5.06 -8.06
N GLU A 47 -12.59 5.51 -6.87
CA GLU A 47 -11.64 6.61 -6.68
C GLU A 47 -10.50 6.19 -5.75
N ILE A 48 -9.26 6.38 -6.17
CA ILE A 48 -8.09 6.21 -5.31
C ILE A 48 -7.62 7.60 -4.92
N VAL A 49 -7.85 7.96 -3.66
CA VAL A 49 -7.50 9.27 -3.12
C VAL A 49 -6.03 9.27 -2.74
N TRP A 50 -5.27 10.20 -3.32
CA TRP A 50 -3.86 10.40 -3.02
C TRP A 50 -3.63 10.64 -1.52
N SER A 51 -2.57 10.04 -0.99
CA SER A 51 -2.18 10.24 0.41
C SER A 51 -1.56 11.63 0.60
N GLN A 52 -1.60 12.18 1.83
CA GLN A 52 -1.03 13.51 2.11
C GLN A 52 0.48 13.62 1.81
N ASP A 53 1.20 12.50 1.83
CA ASP A 53 2.64 12.44 1.53
C ASP A 53 2.96 12.36 0.03
N GLU A 54 1.95 12.32 -0.84
CA GLU A 54 2.14 12.39 -2.29
C GLU A 54 2.18 13.86 -2.71
N HIS A 55 3.36 14.47 -2.52
CA HIS A 55 3.67 15.83 -2.93
C HIS A 55 3.32 16.01 -4.42
N SER A 56 2.24 16.74 -4.69
CA SER A 56 1.91 17.23 -6.03
C SER A 56 2.31 18.69 -6.21
N ARG A 57 2.96 19.28 -5.20
CA ARG A 57 3.42 20.66 -5.14
C ARG A 57 4.84 20.67 -4.59
N PHE A 58 5.72 21.36 -5.29
CA PHE A 58 7.14 21.45 -4.98
C PHE A 58 7.56 22.91 -5.09
N ASP A 59 8.43 23.36 -4.20
CA ASP A 59 8.93 24.74 -4.20
C ASP A 59 9.85 25.02 -5.41
N SER A 60 10.45 23.97 -5.99
CA SER A 60 11.23 24.05 -7.23
C SER A 60 11.24 22.75 -8.04
N VAL A 61 11.67 22.83 -9.29
CA VAL A 61 11.91 21.65 -10.16
C VAL A 61 12.98 20.73 -9.57
N ASN A 62 13.98 21.29 -8.87
CA ASN A 62 15.01 20.47 -8.22
C ASN A 62 14.44 19.65 -7.07
N ASP A 63 13.44 20.18 -6.35
CA ASP A 63 12.79 19.45 -5.26
C ASP A 63 11.92 18.31 -5.80
N LEU A 64 11.22 18.54 -6.92
CA LEU A 64 10.55 17.46 -7.66
C LEU A 64 11.55 16.36 -8.07
N VAL A 65 12.69 16.72 -8.66
CA VAL A 65 13.69 15.72 -9.09
C VAL A 65 14.26 14.93 -7.91
N LYS A 66 14.52 15.58 -6.77
CA LYS A 66 14.96 14.91 -5.55
C LYS A 66 13.88 13.97 -5.02
N ASP A 67 12.63 14.43 -4.97
CA ASP A 67 11.49 13.63 -4.53
C ASP A 67 11.32 12.38 -5.39
N VAL A 68 11.31 12.53 -6.72
CA VAL A 68 11.21 11.41 -7.67
C VAL A 68 12.39 10.44 -7.53
N ARG A 69 13.62 10.92 -7.26
CA ARG A 69 14.77 10.04 -7.01
C ARG A 69 14.61 9.21 -5.74
N LEU A 70 14.00 9.78 -4.70
CA LEU A 70 13.82 9.12 -3.40
C LEU A 70 12.59 8.20 -3.38
N HIS A 71 11.51 8.61 -4.05
CA HIS A 71 10.17 8.02 -3.91
C HIS A 71 9.64 7.37 -5.20
N GLY A 72 10.31 7.59 -6.32
CA GLY A 72 9.81 7.21 -7.64
C GLY A 72 8.65 8.11 -8.09
N TYR A 73 8.03 7.75 -9.21
CA TYR A 73 6.99 8.57 -9.84
C TYR A 73 5.57 8.32 -9.31
N TYR A 74 5.33 7.16 -8.69
CA TYR A 74 3.98 6.63 -8.49
C TYR A 74 3.65 6.29 -7.03
N GLY A 75 4.53 6.61 -6.08
CA GLY A 75 4.25 6.45 -4.65
C GLY A 75 3.59 5.13 -4.25
N GLY A 76 2.55 5.22 -3.41
CA GLY A 76 1.75 4.09 -2.96
C GLY A 76 0.60 3.74 -3.90
N ILE A 77 0.20 4.64 -4.80
CA ILE A 77 -1.01 4.46 -5.62
C ILE A 77 -0.89 3.25 -6.56
N ARG A 78 0.32 2.96 -7.02
CA ARG A 78 0.60 1.74 -7.81
C ARG A 78 0.32 0.45 -7.03
N LEU A 79 0.56 0.44 -5.72
CA LEU A 79 0.34 -0.73 -4.87
C LEU A 79 -1.16 -0.95 -4.70
N VAL A 80 -1.92 0.10 -4.40
CA VAL A 80 -3.39 0.03 -4.29
C VAL A 80 -4.03 -0.46 -5.59
N LYS A 81 -3.63 0.09 -6.74
CA LYS A 81 -4.11 -0.36 -8.06
C LYS A 81 -3.79 -1.83 -8.30
N ALA A 82 -2.57 -2.27 -8.00
CA ALA A 82 -2.15 -3.65 -8.17
C ALA A 82 -2.94 -4.60 -7.26
N THR A 83 -3.18 -4.21 -6.00
CA THR A 83 -3.97 -4.97 -5.02
C THR A 83 -5.42 -5.14 -5.48
N ILE A 84 -6.08 -4.06 -5.91
CA ILE A 84 -7.46 -4.13 -6.43
C ILE A 84 -7.52 -5.07 -7.64
N LYS A 85 -6.62 -4.88 -8.61
CA LYS A 85 -6.57 -5.72 -9.82
C LYS A 85 -6.38 -7.21 -9.47
N ARG A 86 -5.39 -7.52 -8.64
CA ARG A 86 -5.09 -8.89 -8.22
C ARG A 86 -6.23 -9.52 -7.42
N PHE A 87 -6.93 -8.74 -6.60
CA PHE A 87 -8.10 -9.21 -5.87
C PHE A 87 -9.24 -9.61 -6.83
N VAL A 88 -9.58 -8.74 -7.79
CA VAL A 88 -10.62 -9.03 -8.79
C VAL A 88 -10.28 -10.28 -9.59
N GLU A 89 -9.06 -10.36 -10.13
CA GLU A 89 -8.61 -11.54 -10.89
C GLU A 89 -8.61 -12.83 -10.05
N ALA A 90 -8.31 -12.73 -8.75
CA ALA A 90 -8.36 -13.88 -7.84
C ALA A 90 -9.80 -14.33 -7.56
N CYS A 91 -10.76 -13.40 -7.45
CA CYS A 91 -12.18 -13.70 -7.32
C CYS A 91 -12.73 -14.35 -8.58
N GLU A 92 -12.44 -13.79 -9.76
CA GLU A 92 -12.82 -14.36 -11.06
C GLU A 92 -12.30 -15.79 -11.24
N LYS A 93 -11.00 -16.01 -10.96
CA LYS A 93 -10.39 -17.34 -11.05
C LYS A 93 -11.04 -18.38 -10.13
N LYS A 94 -11.57 -17.96 -8.99
CA LYS A 94 -12.23 -18.82 -8.01
C LYS A 94 -13.76 -18.91 -8.19
N GLY A 95 -14.33 -18.15 -9.12
CA GLY A 95 -15.78 -18.07 -9.30
C GLY A 95 -16.52 -17.36 -8.16
N TYR A 96 -15.85 -16.47 -7.42
CA TYR A 96 -16.50 -15.65 -6.41
C TYR A 96 -17.17 -14.44 -7.07
N PRO A 97 -18.52 -14.32 -7.02
CA PRO A 97 -19.21 -13.18 -7.58
C PRO A 97 -18.89 -11.90 -6.79
N LEU A 98 -18.61 -10.82 -7.51
CA LEU A 98 -18.44 -9.48 -6.95
C LEU A 98 -19.69 -8.65 -7.22
N HIS A 99 -20.07 -7.79 -6.29
CA HIS A 99 -21.13 -6.80 -6.51
C HIS A 99 -20.61 -5.62 -7.34
N ASP A 100 -21.54 -4.76 -7.78
CA ASP A 100 -21.27 -3.57 -8.61
C ASP A 100 -21.07 -2.27 -7.82
N ARG A 101 -21.28 -2.27 -6.48
CA ARG A 101 -21.04 -1.09 -5.63
C ARG A 101 -19.60 -0.59 -5.77
N THR A 102 -19.46 0.71 -6.00
CA THR A 102 -18.18 1.40 -6.15
C THR A 102 -17.73 2.04 -4.83
N PHE A 103 -16.46 2.44 -4.75
CA PHE A 103 -15.85 2.94 -3.53
C PHE A 103 -14.74 3.96 -3.77
N SER A 104 -14.54 4.85 -2.80
CA SER A 104 -13.30 5.59 -2.67
C SER A 104 -12.39 4.92 -1.65
N ILE A 105 -11.09 4.89 -1.93
CA ILE A 105 -10.07 4.33 -1.06
C ILE A 105 -9.00 5.39 -0.77
N ARG A 106 -8.70 5.58 0.51
CA ARG A 106 -7.59 6.41 0.99
C ARG A 106 -6.65 5.55 1.81
N TYR A 107 -5.35 5.75 1.66
CA TYR A 107 -4.34 5.16 2.52
C TYR A 107 -3.41 6.22 3.11
N GLU A 108 -2.85 5.91 4.27
CA GLU A 108 -1.79 6.66 4.93
C GLU A 108 -0.82 5.67 5.56
N SER A 109 0.44 6.06 5.76
CA SER A 109 1.41 5.20 6.41
C SER A 109 2.40 6.04 7.19
N ASN A 110 2.58 5.70 8.48
CA ASN A 110 3.67 6.24 9.27
C ASN A 110 4.90 5.32 9.25
N ILE A 111 4.92 4.27 8.42
CA ILE A 111 6.03 3.32 8.32
C ILE A 111 7.22 4.02 7.65
N PRO A 112 8.36 4.16 8.33
CA PRO A 112 9.54 4.78 7.75
C PRO A 112 9.99 4.08 6.47
N ARG A 113 10.30 4.88 5.46
CA ARG A 113 10.73 4.40 4.14
C ARG A 113 12.19 3.94 4.19
N GLN A 114 12.53 2.97 3.34
CA GLN A 114 13.92 2.53 3.09
C GLN A 114 14.69 1.97 4.31
N VAL A 115 14.01 1.57 5.38
CA VAL A 115 14.64 0.98 6.58
C VAL A 115 14.27 -0.49 6.84
N GLY A 116 13.81 -1.20 5.81
CA GLY A 116 13.51 -2.64 5.93
C GLY A 116 12.22 -2.97 6.70
N MET A 117 11.34 -2.00 6.95
CA MET A 117 10.08 -2.20 7.68
C MET A 117 8.87 -2.58 6.80
N ALA A 118 9.14 -3.03 5.57
CA ALA A 118 8.17 -3.62 4.65
C ALA A 118 6.91 -2.77 4.39
N GLY A 119 7.04 -1.44 4.40
CA GLY A 119 5.92 -0.50 4.24
C GLY A 119 5.11 -0.68 2.96
N SER A 120 5.76 -1.07 1.85
CA SER A 120 5.08 -1.36 0.59
C SER A 120 4.19 -2.61 0.61
N SER A 121 4.45 -3.55 1.52
CA SER A 121 3.60 -4.74 1.69
C SER A 121 2.52 -4.57 2.75
N ALA A 122 2.64 -3.53 3.58
CA ALA A 122 1.59 -3.16 4.52
C ALA A 122 0.45 -2.37 3.83
N ILE A 123 0.77 -1.62 2.77
CA ILE A 123 -0.19 -0.98 1.86
C ILE A 123 -0.76 -2.03 0.90
#